data_AF-A0A9W9EIT0-F1
#
_entry.id   AF-A0A9W9EIT0-F1
#
_cell.length_a   1.000
_cell.length_b   1.000
_cell.length_c   1.000
_cell.angle_alpha   90.00
_cell.angle_beta   90.00
_cell.angle_gamma   90.00
#
_symmetry.space_group_name_H-M   'P 1'
#
loop_
_entity.id
_entity.type
_entity.pdbx_description
1 polymer ?
#
loop_
_entity_poly.entity_id
_entity_poly.type
_entity_poly.pdbx_seq_one_letter_code
_entity_poly.pdbx_strand_id
1 'polypeptide(L)' 'MSNEYKTILLVKQKTNILVPSVHAMELSPENAVNAHFMLMDFLRGNGGMDIGMEILNGNKNHVFGKIAES' A
#
# COMPACT_ATOMS: atom_id res chain seq x y z
N MET A 1 3.03 12.77 2.87
CA MET A 1 3.92 12.37 1.75
C MET A 1 5.34 11.99 2.12
N SER A 2 6.22 12.84 2.68
CA SER A 2 7.59 12.40 3.00
C SER A 2 7.65 11.21 3.97
N ASN A 3 6.79 11.21 5.01
CA ASN A 3 6.67 10.09 5.94
C ASN A 3 6.09 8.85 5.25
N GLU A 4 5.07 8.98 4.41
CA GLU A 4 4.50 7.86 3.63
C GLU A 4 5.56 7.20 2.74
N TYR A 5 6.36 8.00 2.03
CA TYR A 5 7.45 7.48 1.20
C TYR A 5 8.47 6.69 2.03
N LYS A 6 8.92 7.26 3.16
CA LYS A 6 9.87 6.59 4.07
C LYS A 6 9.29 5.30 4.64
N THR A 7 8.00 5.29 4.99
CA THR A 7 7.30 4.09 5.45
C THR A 7 7.23 3.04 4.36
N ILE A 8 6.87 3.40 3.12
CA ILE A 8 6.86 2.46 1.97
C ILE A 8 8.25 1.83 1.79
N LEU A 9 9.31 2.63 1.82
CA LEU A 9 10.68 2.11 1.71
C LEU A 9 11.04 1.19 2.87
N LEU A 10 10.69 1.55 4.10
CA LEU A 10 11.00 0.75 5.27
C LEU A 10 10.27 -0.60 5.23
N VAL A 11 8.97 -0.60 4.89
CA VAL A 11 8.18 -1.83 4.73
C VAL A 11 8.79 -2.70 3.64
N LYS A 12 9.11 -2.13 2.47
CA LYS A 12 9.78 -2.85 1.36
C LYS A 12 11.09 -3.52 1.79
N GLN A 13 11.83 -2.91 2.70
CA GLN A 13 13.13 -3.39 3.17
C GLN A 13 13.04 -4.41 4.30
N LYS A 14 11.94 -4.40 5.07
CA LYS A 14 11.86 -5.13 6.36
C LYS A 14 10.82 -6.23 6.37
N THR A 15 9.88 -6.24 5.43
CA THR A 15 8.82 -7.24 5.38
C THR A 15 8.70 -7.82 3.97
N ASN A 16 7.91 -8.89 3.85
CA ASN A 16 7.54 -9.47 2.56
C ASN A 16 6.22 -8.91 2.03
N ILE A 17 5.69 -7.85 2.66
CA ILE A 17 4.46 -7.19 2.20
C ILE A 17 4.75 -6.50 0.87
N LEU A 18 3.91 -6.78 -0.12
CA LEU A 18 3.95 -6.06 -1.39
C LEU A 18 3.54 -4.61 -1.17
N VAL A 19 4.44 -3.69 -1.48
CA VAL A 19 4.20 -2.24 -1.47
C VAL A 19 4.46 -1.65 -2.86
N PRO A 20 3.77 -0.56 -3.25
CA PRO A 20 3.97 0.02 -4.56
C PRO A 20 5.36 0.64 -4.67
N SER A 21 6.01 0.52 -5.83
CA SER A 21 7.21 1.32 -6.10
C SER A 21 6.81 2.76 -6.41
N VAL A 22 7.63 3.69 -5.94
CA VAL A 22 7.42 5.13 -6.15
C VAL A 22 8.30 5.59 -7.30
N HIS A 23 7.67 6.18 -8.32
CA HIS A 23 8.32 6.61 -9.56
C HIS A 23 8.64 8.10 -9.57
N ALA A 24 7.77 8.90 -8.95
CA ALA A 24 7.96 10.33 -8.80
C ALA A 24 7.26 10.84 -7.54
N MET A 25 7.78 11.93 -6.97
CA MET A 25 7.19 12.59 -5.82
C MET A 25 7.38 14.10 -5.97
N GLU A 26 6.30 14.85 -5.75
CA GLU A 26 6.31 16.30 -5.71
C GLU A 26 5.80 16.75 -4.34
N LEU A 27 6.63 17.54 -3.66
CA LEU A 27 6.38 18.01 -2.30
C LEU A 27 6.21 19.53 -2.24
N SER A 28 6.46 20.24 -3.34
CA SER A 28 6.13 21.65 -3.46
C SER A 28 4.63 21.78 -3.72
N PRO A 29 3.89 22.63 -2.99
CA PRO A 29 2.52 22.96 -3.35
C PRO A 29 2.44 23.87 -4.58
N GLU A 30 3.56 24.49 -4.99
CA GLU A 30 3.65 25.39 -6.16
C GLU A 30 3.98 24.62 -7.45
N ASN A 31 3.33 23.48 -7.66
CA ASN A 31 3.48 22.68 -8.87
C ASN A 31 2.27 22.82 -9.81
N ALA A 32 2.33 22.20 -10.98
CA ALA A 32 1.28 22.30 -12.01
C ALA A 32 -0.12 21.84 -11.55
N VAL A 33 -0.21 21.02 -10.51
CA VAL A 33 -1.47 20.51 -9.94
C VAL A 33 -1.82 21.15 -8.60
N ASN A 34 -1.03 22.13 -8.14
CA ASN A 34 -1.22 22.88 -6.88
C ASN A 34 -1.39 22.01 -5.63
N ALA A 35 -0.79 20.82 -5.61
CA ALA A 35 -0.93 19.86 -4.53
C ALA A 35 0.26 18.92 -4.47
N HIS A 36 0.66 18.50 -3.27
CA HIS A 36 1.65 17.43 -3.13
C HIS A 36 1.10 16.15 -3.77
N PHE A 37 1.95 15.36 -4.43
CA PHE A 37 1.55 14.06 -4.96
C PHE A 37 2.71 13.07 -5.01
N MET A 38 2.35 11.80 -5.16
CA MET A 38 3.28 10.70 -5.36
C MET A 38 2.74 9.79 -6.46
N LEU A 39 3.53 9.57 -7.50
CA LEU A 39 3.23 8.61 -8.56
C LEU A 39 3.82 7.26 -8.18
N MET A 40 2.99 6.23 -8.15
CA MET A 40 3.36 4.91 -7.68
C MET A 40 2.70 3.79 -8.48
N ASP A 41 3.22 2.57 -8.36
CA ASP A 41 2.61 1.38 -8.97
C ASP A 41 1.15 1.20 -8.52
N PHE A 42 0.29 0.77 -9.46
CA PHE A 42 -1.03 0.28 -9.10
C PHE A 42 -0.95 -1.19 -8.65
N LEU A 43 -1.13 -1.43 -7.35
CA LEU A 43 -1.20 -2.78 -6.81
C LEU A 43 -2.56 -3.40 -7.14
N ARG A 44 -2.55 -4.43 -8.00
CA ARG A 44 -3.77 -5.20 -8.31
C ARG A 44 -4.14 -6.09 -7.14
N GLY A 45 -5.38 -5.98 -6.69
CA GLY A 45 -5.92 -6.82 -5.62
C GLY A 45 -7.26 -6.28 -5.12
N ASN A 46 -7.86 -6.99 -4.18
CA ASN A 46 -9.06 -6.52 -3.50
C ASN A 46 -8.66 -5.60 -2.34
N GLY A 47 -9.38 -4.49 -2.15
CA GLY A 47 -9.18 -3.58 -1.02
C GLY A 47 -9.47 -4.21 0.36
N GLY A 48 -10.03 -5.41 0.40
CA GLY A 48 -10.20 -6.20 1.61
C GLY A 48 -11.44 -5.85 2.43
N MET A 49 -11.29 -5.84 3.77
CA MET A 49 -12.36 -5.90 4.77
C MET A 49 -13.28 -4.66 4.82
N ASP A 50 -12.82 -3.49 4.43
CA ASP A 50 -13.57 -2.23 4.56
C ASP A 50 -14.74 -2.11 3.55
N ILE A 51 -14.80 -3.03 2.58
CA ILE A 51 -15.87 -3.14 1.57
C ILE A 51 -16.79 -4.35 1.81
N GLY A 52 -16.82 -4.89 3.04
CA GLY A 52 -17.73 -5.99 3.39
C GLY A 52 -17.37 -7.32 2.73
N MET A 53 -16.10 -7.50 2.39
CA MET A 53 -15.63 -8.66 1.65
C MET A 53 -15.78 -9.94 2.49
N GLU A 54 -16.67 -10.83 2.05
CA GLU A 54 -16.81 -12.14 2.67
C GLU A 54 -15.64 -13.05 2.26
N ILE A 55 -14.79 -13.38 3.23
CA ILE A 55 -13.80 -14.44 3.03
C ILE A 55 -14.53 -15.77 3.16
N LEU A 56 -14.58 -16.54 2.06
CA LEU A 56 -15.13 -17.89 2.05
C LEU A 56 -14.51 -18.72 3.20
N ASN A 57 -15.34 -19.46 3.93
CA ASN A 57 -14.93 -20.14 5.18
C ASN A 57 -13.67 -21.01 5.02
N GLY A 58 -13.47 -21.66 3.88
CA GLY A 58 -12.27 -22.48 3.59
C GLY A 58 -10.96 -21.69 3.49
N ASN A 59 -11.03 -20.38 3.26
CA ASN A 59 -9.87 -19.50 3.05
C ASN A 59 -9.55 -18.61 4.26
N LYS A 60 -10.42 -18.56 5.27
CA LYS A 60 -10.27 -17.65 6.42
C LYS A 60 -8.94 -17.82 7.14
N ASN A 61 -8.61 -19.05 7.54
CA ASN A 61 -7.37 -19.33 8.27
C ASN A 61 -6.12 -19.00 7.44
N HIS A 62 -6.18 -19.25 6.12
CA HIS A 62 -5.08 -18.91 5.22
C HIS A 62 -4.88 -17.40 5.12
N VAL A 63 -5.97 -16.64 4.91
CA VAL A 63 -5.92 -15.18 4.82
C VAL A 63 -5.45 -14.56 6.13
N PHE A 64 -6.01 -14.97 7.27
CA PHE A 64 -5.59 -14.45 8.58
C PHE A 64 -4.17 -14.85 8.95
N GLY A 65 -3.74 -16.07 8.59
CA GLY A 65 -2.35 -16.51 8.75
C GLY A 65 -1.39 -15.60 7.98
N LYS A 66 -1.70 -15.29 6.72
CA LYS A 66 -0.87 -14.38 5.91
C LYS A 66 -0.79 -12.97 6.48
N ILE A 67 -1.88 -12.44 7.02
CA ILE A 67 -1.89 -11.12 7.70
C ILE A 67 -1.02 -11.14 8.96
N ALA A 68 -1.05 -12.21 9.75
CA ALA A 68 -0.25 -12.32 10.98
C ALA A 68 1.25 -12.52 10.73
N GLU A 69 1.62 -13.11 9.59
CA GLU A 69 3.01 -13.35 9.16
C GLU A 69 3.67 -12.12 8.47
N SER A 70 2.88 -11.07 8.20
CA SER A 70 3.25 -9.90 7.41
C SER A 70 4.15 -8.91 8.14
#